data_AF-A0AAW6JVG5-F1
#
_entry.id   AF-A0AAW6JVG5-F1
#
_cell.length_a   1.000
_cell.length_b   1.000
_cell.length_c   1.000
_cell.angle_alpha   90.00
_cell.angle_beta   90.00
_cell.angle_gamma   90.00
#
_symmetry.space_group_name_H-M   'P 1'
#
loop_
_entity.id
_entity.type
_entity.pdbx_description
1 polymer ?
#
loop_
_entity_poly.entity_id
_entity_poly.type
_entity_poly.pdbx_seq_one_letter_code
_entity_poly.pdbx_strand_id
1 'polypeptide(L)'
;KKSFENLEKNIKLILLRYLFVIEGKLELTIKINELPEVKTVENGWQQFEIDCDGRIISVTVKPKVWKKLTDAQANYPQWVGAIAGKMGEVTNDGFLLLEPNIQTFEKKPKPSSEVTT
;
A
#
# COMPACT_ATOMS: atom_id res chain seq x y z
N LYS A 1 -31.40 13.89 -38.71
CA LYS A 1 -30.66 15.15 -38.45
C LYS A 1 -30.37 15.36 -36.96
N LYS A 2 -31.37 15.54 -36.09
CA LYS A 2 -31.19 15.68 -34.62
C LYS A 2 -30.38 14.56 -33.94
N SER A 3 -30.58 13.30 -34.34
CA SER A 3 -29.84 12.15 -33.79
C SER A 3 -28.33 12.20 -34.11
N PHE A 4 -27.97 12.66 -35.31
CA PHE A 4 -26.57 12.80 -35.73
C PHE A 4 -25.86 13.96 -35.00
N GLU A 5 -26.51 15.11 -34.83
CA GLU A 5 -25.95 16.23 -34.05
C GLU A 5 -25.74 15.87 -32.57
N ASN A 6 -26.64 15.08 -31.98
CA ASN A 6 -26.47 14.58 -30.61
C ASN A 6 -25.29 13.61 -30.50
N LEU A 7 -25.09 12.75 -31.51
CA LEU A 7 -23.95 11.84 -31.56
C LEU A 7 -22.63 12.61 -31.67
N GLU A 8 -22.55 13.62 -32.53
CA GLU A 8 -21.36 14.48 -32.66
C GLU A 8 -21.04 15.24 -31.38
N LYS A 9 -22.06 15.79 -30.70
CA LYS A 9 -21.89 16.45 -29.39
C LYS A 9 -21.36 15.48 -28.34
N ASN A 10 -21.89 14.26 -28.28
CA ASN A 10 -21.44 13.25 -27.32
C ASN A 10 -20.01 12.79 -27.62
N ILE A 11 -19.65 12.56 -28.89
CA ILE A 11 -18.28 12.22 -29.29
C ILE A 11 -17.32 13.35 -28.93
N LYS A 12 -17.68 14.60 -29.24
CA LYS A 12 -16.85 15.77 -28.91
C LYS A 12 -16.69 15.96 -27.40
N LEU A 13 -17.73 15.68 -26.61
CA LEU A 13 -17.70 15.74 -25.15
C LEU A 13 -16.82 14.65 -24.55
N ILE A 14 -16.87 13.43 -25.09
CA ILE A 14 -15.99 12.32 -24.71
C ILE A 14 -14.54 12.69 -25.05
N LEU A 15 -14.27 13.17 -26.27
CA LEU A 15 -12.93 13.57 -26.69
C LEU A 15 -12.39 14.75 -25.87
N LEU A 16 -13.22 15.74 -25.53
CA LEU A 16 -12.82 16.83 -24.64
C LEU A 16 -12.42 16.29 -23.26
N ARG A 17 -13.18 15.32 -22.71
CA ARG A 17 -12.87 14.70 -21.42
C ARG A 17 -11.51 14.00 -21.46
N TYR A 18 -11.18 13.29 -22.55
CA TYR A 18 -9.90 12.61 -22.71
C TYR A 18 -8.72 13.56 -22.98
N LEU A 19 -8.96 14.73 -23.63
CA LEU A 19 -7.92 15.74 -23.88
C LEU A 19 -7.40 16.45 -22.62
N PHE A 20 -8.14 16.37 -21.50
CA PHE A 20 -7.73 16.96 -20.22
C PHE A 20 -7.31 15.91 -19.17
N VAL A 21 -7.14 14.65 -19.56
CA VAL A 21 -6.65 13.62 -18.64
C VAL A 21 -5.14 13.76 -18.49
N ILE A 22 -4.69 13.99 -17.26
CA ILE A 22 -3.28 13.89 -16.88
C ILE A 22 -2.98 12.48 -16.37
N GLU A 23 -1.76 12.01 -16.60
CA GLU A 23 -1.29 10.76 -16.00
C GLU A 23 -1.10 10.96 -14.48
N GLY A 24 -1.63 10.02 -13.69
CA GLY A 24 -1.50 10.02 -12.24
C GLY A 24 -0.84 8.72 -11.76
N LYS A 25 -0.04 8.81 -10.69
CA LYS A 25 0.53 7.65 -10.02
C LYS A 25 -0.37 7.24 -8.87
N LEU A 26 -0.89 6.01 -8.90
CA LEU A 26 -1.60 5.41 -7.77
C LEU A 26 -0.61 4.66 -6.88
N GLU A 27 -0.52 5.04 -5.62
CA GLU A 27 0.26 4.35 -4.59
C GLU A 27 -0.65 3.99 -3.41
N LEU A 28 -0.42 2.80 -2.85
CA LEU A 28 -1.09 2.30 -1.66
C LEU A 28 -0.08 2.29 -0.51
N THR A 29 -0.54 2.56 0.71
CA THR A 29 0.28 2.46 1.92
C THR A 29 -0.44 1.63 2.98
N ILE A 30 0.20 0.55 3.40
CA ILE A 30 -0.27 -0.35 4.45
C ILE A 30 0.56 -0.09 5.70
N LYS A 31 -0.08 0.02 6.86
CA LYS A 31 0.61 0.30 8.13
C LYS A 31 0.53 -0.91 9.05
N ILE A 32 1.68 -1.34 9.54
CA ILE A 32 1.83 -2.40 10.54
C ILE A 32 2.58 -1.86 11.76
N ASN A 33 2.37 -2.48 12.91
CA ASN A 33 3.05 -2.17 14.17
C ASN A 33 3.66 -3.43 14.82
N GLU A 34 3.58 -4.56 14.14
CA GLU A 34 4.17 -5.84 14.51
C GLU A 34 4.77 -6.51 13.26
N LEU A 35 5.70 -7.43 13.45
CA LEU A 35 6.31 -8.15 12.33
C LEU A 35 5.37 -9.27 11.85
N PRO A 36 5.05 -9.34 10.55
CA PRO A 36 4.31 -10.46 9.99
C PRO A 36 5.17 -11.74 9.98
N GLU A 37 4.51 -12.89 9.86
CA GLU A 37 5.20 -14.14 9.57
C GLU A 37 5.79 -14.10 8.16
N VAL A 38 7.07 -14.43 8.03
CA VAL A 38 7.80 -14.34 6.76
C VAL A 38 8.27 -15.70 6.26
N LYS A 39 8.16 -15.89 4.95
CA LYS A 39 8.82 -16.96 4.21
C LYS A 39 10.01 -16.38 3.46
N THR A 40 11.21 -16.92 3.70
CA THR A 40 12.37 -16.59 2.87
C THR A 40 12.25 -17.32 1.53
N VAL A 41 12.33 -16.56 0.44
CA VAL A 41 12.29 -17.06 -0.94
C VAL A 41 13.64 -16.88 -1.62
N GLU A 42 13.69 -17.12 -2.93
CA GLU A 42 14.91 -16.97 -3.73
C GLU A 42 15.59 -15.61 -3.52
N ASN A 43 16.92 -15.61 -3.55
CA ASN A 43 17.76 -14.44 -3.29
C ASN A 43 17.65 -13.86 -1.85
N GLY A 44 17.10 -14.63 -0.92
CA GLY A 44 16.94 -14.24 0.49
C GLY A 44 15.82 -13.22 0.73
N TRP A 45 14.97 -12.98 -0.26
CA TRP A 45 13.86 -12.04 -0.14
C TRP A 45 12.83 -12.57 0.85
N GLN A 46 12.15 -11.66 1.53
CA GLN A 46 11.14 -12.02 2.51
C GLN A 46 9.76 -11.82 1.89
N GLN A 47 8.98 -12.88 1.82
CA GLN A 47 7.59 -12.88 1.39
C GLN A 47 6.70 -13.01 2.61
N PHE A 48 5.66 -12.20 2.71
CA PHE A 48 4.66 -12.26 3.77
C PHE A 48 3.32 -11.74 3.28
N GLU A 49 2.30 -11.95 4.10
CA GLU A 49 0.93 -11.52 3.85
C GLU A 49 0.44 -10.60 4.95
N ILE A 50 -0.39 -9.63 4.58
CA ILE A 50 -1.03 -8.71 5.52
C ILE A 50 -2.52 -8.73 5.24
N ASP A 51 -3.31 -9.04 6.27
CA ASP A 51 -4.75 -8.88 6.23
C ASP A 51 -5.13 -7.40 6.40
N CYS A 52 -5.79 -6.84 5.38
CA CYS A 52 -6.35 -5.50 5.37
C CYS A 52 -7.88 -5.59 5.29
N ASP A 53 -8.54 -5.79 6.43
CA ASP A 53 -10.00 -5.89 6.58
C ASP A 53 -10.63 -6.99 5.68
N GLY A 54 -10.03 -8.18 5.69
CA GLY A 54 -10.45 -9.33 4.88
C GLY A 54 -9.87 -9.33 3.47
N ARG A 55 -8.96 -8.41 3.16
CA ARG A 55 -8.19 -8.40 1.90
C ARG A 55 -6.74 -8.76 2.16
N ILE A 56 -6.30 -9.91 1.67
CA ILE A 56 -4.96 -10.42 1.87
C ILE A 56 -4.01 -9.81 0.84
N ILE A 57 -3.08 -9.00 1.33
CA ILE A 57 -2.07 -8.36 0.49
C ILE A 57 -0.77 -9.14 0.59
N SER A 58 -0.34 -9.75 -0.51
CA SER A 58 0.95 -10.43 -0.58
C SER A 58 2.05 -9.42 -0.87
N VAL A 59 3.14 -9.48 -0.11
CA VAL A 59 4.27 -8.56 -0.24
C VAL A 59 5.57 -9.34 -0.27
N THR A 60 6.43 -9.05 -1.24
CA THR A 60 7.79 -9.60 -1.30
C THR A 60 8.80 -8.46 -1.27
N VAL A 61 9.64 -8.42 -0.25
CA VAL A 61 10.64 -7.35 -0.05
C VAL A 61 12.07 -7.89 -0.10
N LYS A 62 12.98 -7.05 -0.59
CA LYS A 62 14.42 -7.31 -0.53
C LYS A 62 14.90 -7.33 0.92
N PRO A 63 15.98 -8.08 1.26
CA PRO A 63 16.54 -8.12 2.61
C PRO A 63 16.82 -6.74 3.21
N LYS A 64 17.35 -5.81 2.39
CA LYS A 64 17.62 -4.43 2.80
C LYS A 64 16.38 -3.66 3.23
N VAL A 65 15.24 -3.92 2.58
CA VAL A 65 13.96 -3.26 2.90
C VAL A 65 13.35 -3.90 4.14
N TRP A 66 13.38 -5.23 4.24
CA TRP A 66 12.94 -5.97 5.43
C TRP A 66 13.69 -5.54 6.70
N LYS A 67 15.01 -5.33 6.59
CA LYS A 67 15.86 -4.92 7.71
C LYS A 67 15.34 -3.65 8.42
N LYS A 68 14.68 -2.74 7.71
CA LYS A 68 14.08 -1.54 8.31
C LYS A 68 13.01 -1.86 9.35
N LEU A 69 12.21 -2.92 9.14
CA LEU A 69 11.20 -3.38 10.08
C LEU A 69 11.84 -4.07 11.29
N THR A 70 12.81 -4.96 11.06
CA THR A 70 13.48 -5.67 12.16
C THR A 70 14.29 -4.71 13.03
N ASP A 71 14.94 -3.72 12.43
CA ASP A 71 15.66 -2.68 13.16
C ASP A 71 14.67 -1.83 13.99
N ALA A 72 13.49 -1.51 13.47
CA ALA A 72 12.47 -0.78 14.24
C ALA A 72 11.95 -1.59 15.43
N GLN A 73 11.67 -2.90 15.22
CA GLN A 73 11.24 -3.81 16.28
C GLN A 73 12.28 -3.98 17.38
N ALA A 74 13.57 -3.93 17.04
CA ALA A 74 14.67 -4.07 18.00
C ALA A 74 14.97 -2.76 18.75
N ASN A 75 14.80 -1.60 18.12
CA ASN A 75 15.25 -0.31 18.66
C ASN A 75 14.14 0.52 19.31
N TYR A 76 12.87 0.27 18.97
CA TYR A 76 11.74 1.09 19.43
C TYR A 76 10.71 0.27 20.22
N PRO A 77 10.31 0.69 21.43
CA PRO A 77 9.25 0.03 22.19
C PRO A 77 7.91 0.00 21.46
N GLN A 78 7.61 1.04 20.69
CA GLN A 78 6.46 1.14 19.81
C GLN A 78 6.90 1.75 18.48
N TRP A 79 6.47 1.14 17.37
CA TRP A 79 6.81 1.59 16.04
C TRP A 79 5.63 1.42 15.08
N VAL A 80 5.71 2.12 13.94
CA VAL A 80 4.81 1.92 12.79
C VAL A 80 5.66 1.78 11.54
N GLY A 81 5.48 0.69 10.82
CA GLY A 81 6.01 0.47 9.49
C GLY A 81 4.97 0.85 8.44
N ALA A 82 5.27 1.85 7.62
CA ALA A 82 4.50 2.20 6.44
C ALA A 82 5.10 1.49 5.22
N ILE A 83 4.36 0.54 4.67
CA ILE A 83 4.71 -0.26 3.50
C ILE A 83 3.97 0.35 2.30
N ALA A 84 4.69 1.07 1.46
CA ALA A 84 4.15 1.71 0.28
C ALA A 84 4.47 0.90 -0.98
N GLY A 85 3.54 0.87 -1.93
CA GLY A 85 3.74 0.19 -3.22
C GLY A 85 2.62 0.46 -4.21
N LYS A 86 2.70 -0.20 -5.37
CA LYS A 86 1.66 -0.16 -6.41
C LYS A 86 0.75 -1.38 -6.29
N MET A 87 -0.51 -1.20 -6.67
CA MET A 87 -1.44 -2.32 -6.80
C MET A 87 -1.02 -3.19 -7.98
N GLY A 88 -0.69 -4.45 -7.73
CA GLY A 88 -0.33 -5.43 -8.73
C GLY A 88 -1.50 -6.32 -9.12
N GLU A 89 -1.15 -7.56 -9.49
CA GLU A 89 -2.12 -8.58 -9.86
C GLU A 89 -3.11 -8.84 -8.72
N VAL A 90 -4.39 -8.86 -9.07
CA VAL A 90 -5.47 -9.22 -8.15
C VAL A 90 -5.42 -10.73 -7.93
N THR A 91 -5.45 -11.14 -6.67
CA THR A 91 -5.54 -12.55 -6.26
C THR A 91 -6.97 -12.86 -5.82
N ASN A 92 -7.26 -14.12 -5.48
CA ASN A 92 -8.60 -14.50 -4.99
C ASN A 92 -9.00 -13.70 -3.74
N ASP A 93 -8.04 -13.45 -2.84
CA ASP A 93 -8.28 -12.86 -1.53
C ASP A 93 -7.79 -11.40 -1.42
N GLY A 94 -7.16 -10.85 -2.46
CA GLY A 94 -6.64 -9.48 -2.45
C GLY A 94 -5.80 -9.15 -3.67
N PHE A 95 -4.55 -8.76 -3.48
CA PHE A 95 -3.62 -8.43 -4.57
C PHE A 95 -2.15 -8.49 -4.16
N LEU A 96 -1.26 -8.53 -5.14
CA LEU A 96 0.19 -8.43 -4.96
C LEU A 96 0.63 -6.97 -4.85
N LEU A 97 1.37 -6.59 -3.80
CA LEU A 97 1.95 -5.26 -3.69
C LEU A 97 3.27 -5.17 -4.47
N LEU A 98 3.26 -4.41 -5.56
CA LEU A 98 4.43 -4.22 -6.43
C LEU A 98 5.32 -3.08 -5.93
N GLU A 99 6.62 -3.19 -6.23
CA GLU A 99 7.65 -2.22 -5.85
C GLU A 99 7.60 -1.79 -4.36
N PRO A 100 7.49 -2.73 -3.40
CA PRO A 100 7.29 -2.36 -2.01
C PRO A 100 8.50 -1.65 -1.41
N ASN A 101 8.26 -0.54 -0.72
CA ASN A 101 9.24 0.17 0.08
C ASN A 101 8.69 0.43 1.48
N ILE A 102 9.58 0.37 2.47
CA ILE A 102 9.21 0.50 3.88
C ILE A 102 9.85 1.75 4.48
N GLN A 103 9.05 2.49 5.24
CA GLN A 103 9.50 3.53 6.15
C GLN A 103 9.02 3.17 7.56
N THR A 104 9.90 3.31 8.55
CA THR A 104 9.59 3.04 9.95
C THR A 104 9.64 4.32 10.77
N PHE A 105 8.68 4.46 11.68
CA PHE A 105 8.52 5.61 12.55
C PHE A 105 8.46 5.13 14.00
N GLU A 106 9.22 5.76 14.88
CA GLU A 106 9.07 5.57 16.33
C GLU A 106 7.76 6.21 16.79
N LYS A 107 6.97 5.46 17.55
CA LYS A 107 5.85 6.02 18.31
C LYS A 107 6.30 6.24 19.74
N LYS A 108 6.30 7.49 20.18
CA LYS A 108 6.40 7.79 21.60
C LYS A 108 5.03 7.50 22.24
N PRO A 109 4.97 6.79 23.38
CA PRO A 109 3.72 6.62 24.10
C PRO A 109 3.18 8.01 24.43
N LYS A 110 1.92 8.29 24.05
CA LYS A 110 1.21 9.41 24.66
C LYS A 110 1.09 9.09 26.14
N PRO A 111 1.44 10.00 27.07
CA PRO A 111 1.13 9.78 28.47
C PRO A 111 -0.37 9.53 28.55
N SER A 112 -0.72 8.31 28.98
CA SER A 112 -2.08 7.96 29.32
C SER A 112 -2.54 8.99 30.34
N SER A 113 -3.57 9.77 30.01
CA SER A 113 -4.35 10.43 31.05
C SER A 113 -5.06 9.31 31.80
N GLU A 114 -4.36 8.76 32.81
CA GLU A 114 -4.98 7.99 33.87
C GLU A 114 -6.09 8.85 34.46
N VAL A 115 -7.33 8.51 34.13
CA VAL A 115 -8.48 8.95 34.92
C VAL A 115 -8.45 8.11 36.17
N THR A 116 -7.92 8.69 37.24
CA THR A 116 -8.21 8.30 38.62
C THR A 116 -9.73 8.27 38.79
N THR A 117 -10.30 7.10 39.08
CA THR A 117 -11.56 6.96 39.84
C THR A 117 -11.56 5.60 40.52
#